data_AF-A0A6G4U5Q0-F1
#
_entry.id   AF-A0A6G4U5Q0-F1
#
_cell.length_a   1.000
_cell.length_b   1.000
_cell.length_c   1.000
_cell.angle_alpha   90.00
_cell.angle_beta   90.00
_cell.angle_gamma   90.00
#
_symmetry.space_group_name_H-M   'P 1'
#
loop_
_entity.id
_entity.type
_entity.pdbx_description
1 polymer ?
#
loop_
_entity_poly.entity_id
_entity_poly.type
_entity_poly.pdbx_seq_one_letter_code
_entity_poly.pdbx_strand_id
1 'polypeptide(L)'
;MARGREWHELPLPLGLMSLKALREELRRENLLDTAGAGGEAQSHHAAAELPPYRTYDGRNYDPRDAGMGRAGTRFDRNVALGLTRPEDEHGGLMSPSPREVSRALLARNGGFKPAPTLNMLAAAWIQFQNHGWFSHGDNTTDDPLEVPVADGDDWPQCPMTVRRTRHDPVPHDDPDRPPTYECTTTHWWDGSQIYGSDEARCRSLRTGEGGRLAVGDDGRLPDETRPGLSGVDLTGFSDNYWVGLSMLHTLFAKEHNAICDRIRSAHPTWDDERLFHTARLVNSAVMAKIHTVEWTPAVIGHRTSRAAMHLNWYGALPAKVRGRVRRHGTGEMVYGILGSPMEHHSAPFSMTEEFVTCYRLHPLIRDEYEISSHRTGEALGSVGFEPMQGLATRASVARWGWSDLFYSFGRLNPGDITLHNHPDGLRALRRVTGEFVDLGTVDVLRDRERGVPRYTAFREAMHRRPVGSFEELTGGDAGLAAELAEVYDGRLDRVDTMVGMYAEPRPPGFAFSDTAFRVFVLMASRRLKSDRFFTDDYRPEVYTAEGLEWVDRTGMREVLLRHHPELAPALAGAKNAFAPWTSVR
;
A
#
# COMPACT_ATOMS: atom_id res chain seq x y z
N MET A 1 -5.17 6.21 36.98
CA MET A 1 -6.09 5.10 36.64
C MET A 1 -5.26 3.98 36.03
N ALA A 2 -5.45 2.73 36.45
CA ALA A 2 -4.69 1.59 35.91
C ALA A 2 -4.95 1.45 34.40
N ARG A 3 -3.88 1.29 33.61
CA ARG A 3 -3.95 1.05 32.17
C ARG A 3 -4.79 -0.21 31.94
N GLY A 4 -5.92 -0.08 31.24
CA GLY A 4 -6.70 -1.24 30.80
C GLY A 4 -5.82 -2.14 29.91
N ARG A 5 -6.06 -3.45 29.95
CA ARG A 5 -5.30 -4.39 29.10
C ARG A 5 -5.59 -4.11 27.63
N GLU A 6 -4.54 -4.01 26.82
CA GLU A 6 -4.65 -3.82 25.37
C GLU A 6 -5.06 -5.13 24.67
N TRP A 7 -5.62 -5.03 23.46
CA TRP A 7 -6.15 -6.20 22.72
C TRP A 7 -5.10 -7.31 22.50
N HIS A 8 -3.83 -6.94 22.36
CA HIS A 8 -2.71 -7.87 22.14
C HIS A 8 -2.24 -8.56 23.44
N GLU A 9 -2.67 -8.10 24.61
CA GLU A 9 -2.37 -8.70 25.91
C GLU A 9 -3.44 -9.73 26.31
N LEU A 10 -4.55 -9.78 25.58
CA LEU A 10 -5.69 -10.65 25.87
C LEU A 10 -5.50 -12.09 25.34
N PRO A 11 -6.12 -13.10 25.98
CA PRO A 11 -6.35 -14.41 25.38
C PRO A 11 -7.01 -14.29 24.01
N LEU A 12 -6.69 -15.19 23.08
CA LEU A 12 -7.09 -15.10 21.67
C LEU A 12 -8.60 -14.78 21.46
N PRO A 13 -9.56 -15.47 22.12
CA PRO A 13 -10.99 -15.16 21.92
C PRO A 13 -11.36 -13.74 22.35
N LEU A 14 -10.83 -13.27 23.49
CA LEU A 14 -11.07 -11.92 23.99
C LEU A 14 -10.40 -10.86 23.11
N GLY A 15 -9.18 -11.13 22.62
CA GLY A 15 -8.48 -10.25 21.69
C GLY A 15 -9.22 -10.11 20.36
N LEU A 16 -9.78 -11.20 19.82
CA LEU A 16 -10.60 -11.15 18.60
C LEU A 16 -11.88 -10.34 18.81
N MET A 17 -12.56 -10.51 19.95
CA MET A 17 -13.73 -9.69 20.28
C MET A 17 -13.36 -8.21 20.44
N SER A 18 -12.21 -7.91 21.05
CA SER A 18 -11.71 -6.53 21.18
C SER A 18 -11.44 -5.89 19.82
N LEU A 19 -10.75 -6.60 18.90
CA LEU A 19 -10.51 -6.09 17.54
C LEU A 19 -11.82 -5.91 16.76
N LYS A 20 -12.78 -6.82 16.93
CA LYS A 20 -14.11 -6.68 16.31
C LYS A 20 -14.81 -5.42 16.85
N ALA A 21 -14.86 -5.24 18.17
CA ALA A 21 -15.51 -4.08 18.78
C ALA A 21 -14.89 -2.77 18.30
N LEU A 22 -13.55 -2.68 18.32
CA LEU A 22 -12.79 -1.55 17.79
C LEU A 22 -13.13 -1.27 16.32
N ARG A 23 -13.23 -2.31 15.49
CA ARG A 23 -13.58 -2.14 14.07
C ARG A 23 -14.98 -1.58 13.88
N GLU A 24 -15.97 -2.06 14.64
CA GLU A 24 -17.35 -1.53 14.53
C GLU A 24 -17.46 -0.09 15.04
N GLU A 25 -16.67 0.29 16.05
CA GLU A 25 -16.56 1.67 16.52
C GLU A 25 -15.91 2.57 15.46
N LEU A 26 -14.76 2.18 14.92
CA LEU A 26 -14.10 2.88 13.81
C LEU A 26 -15.01 3.02 12.57
N ARG A 27 -15.79 1.99 12.23
CA ARG A 27 -16.77 2.04 11.12
C ARG A 27 -17.89 3.04 11.34
N ARG A 28 -18.21 3.36 12.59
CA ARG A 28 -19.27 4.33 12.94
C ARG A 28 -18.72 5.75 13.00
N GLU A 29 -17.49 5.93 13.45
CA GLU A 29 -16.97 7.23 13.88
C GLU A 29 -15.82 7.77 13.02
N ASN A 30 -15.19 6.93 12.19
CA ASN A 30 -13.96 7.26 11.45
C ASN A 30 -14.07 7.01 9.94
N LEU A 31 -15.27 7.06 9.36
CA LEU A 31 -15.45 7.10 7.92
C LEU A 31 -16.22 8.37 7.58
N LEU A 32 -15.51 9.34 7.04
CA LEU A 32 -15.99 10.70 6.86
C LEU A 32 -15.87 11.08 5.39
N ASP A 33 -17.04 11.28 4.80
CA ASP A 33 -17.20 11.67 3.41
C ASP A 33 -16.75 13.13 3.20
N THR A 34 -15.96 13.33 2.16
CA THR A 34 -15.49 14.64 1.69
C THR A 34 -16.27 15.14 0.48
N ALA A 35 -17.31 14.45 0.03
CA ALA A 35 -18.26 14.94 -0.95
C ALA A 35 -19.42 15.72 -0.30
N GLY A 36 -20.22 16.38 -1.13
CA GLY A 36 -21.48 17.03 -0.74
C GLY A 36 -21.34 18.45 -0.17
N ALA A 37 -20.22 19.12 -0.44
CA ALA A 37 -20.00 20.53 -0.12
C ALA A 37 -19.80 21.37 -1.39
N GLY A 38 -20.55 21.00 -2.44
CA GLY A 38 -20.69 21.70 -3.70
C GLY A 38 -19.42 21.73 -4.55
N GLY A 39 -19.61 21.99 -5.85
CA GLY A 39 -18.53 21.98 -6.83
C GLY A 39 -18.05 20.57 -7.23
N GLU A 40 -18.47 19.48 -6.59
CA GLU A 40 -17.95 18.15 -6.95
C GLU A 40 -18.19 17.75 -8.42
N ALA A 41 -17.16 17.17 -9.06
CA ALA A 41 -17.33 16.46 -10.33
C ALA A 41 -18.10 15.12 -10.15
N GLN A 42 -18.20 14.62 -8.91
CA GLN A 42 -18.96 13.42 -8.56
C GLN A 42 -20.46 13.74 -8.53
N SER A 43 -21.21 13.14 -9.46
CA SER A 43 -22.66 13.04 -9.34
C SER A 43 -22.99 11.69 -8.71
N HIS A 44 -23.56 11.68 -7.51
CA HIS A 44 -24.09 10.48 -6.87
C HIS A 44 -25.37 10.04 -7.59
N HIS A 45 -25.21 9.37 -8.73
CA HIS A 45 -26.32 8.80 -9.49
C HIS A 45 -26.17 7.29 -9.57
N ALA A 46 -27.30 6.59 -9.53
CA ALA A 46 -27.33 5.15 -9.67
C ALA A 46 -26.68 4.71 -11.00
N ALA A 47 -25.94 3.60 -10.94
CA ALA A 47 -25.35 3.01 -12.13
C ALA A 47 -26.47 2.49 -13.04
N ALA A 48 -26.49 2.96 -14.30
CA ALA A 48 -27.45 2.49 -15.30
C ALA A 48 -27.28 0.98 -15.59
N GLU A 49 -26.02 0.52 -15.59
CA GLU A 49 -25.63 -0.87 -15.77
C GLU A 49 -24.48 -1.21 -14.82
N LEU A 50 -24.43 -2.48 -14.41
CA LEU A 50 -23.36 -3.04 -13.60
C LEU A 50 -22.63 -4.11 -14.43
N PRO A 51 -21.55 -3.75 -15.12
CA PRO A 51 -20.80 -4.72 -15.93
C PRO A 51 -20.33 -5.89 -15.07
N PRO A 52 -20.34 -7.15 -15.55
CA PRO A 52 -19.85 -8.29 -14.80
C PRO A 52 -18.31 -8.35 -14.77
N TYR A 53 -17.64 -7.20 -14.82
CA TYR A 53 -16.20 -7.06 -14.87
C TYR A 53 -15.75 -5.72 -14.29
N ARG A 54 -14.46 -5.68 -13.92
CA ARG A 54 -13.77 -4.47 -13.47
C ARG A 54 -13.55 -3.52 -14.65
N THR A 55 -14.24 -2.38 -14.64
CA THR A 55 -14.12 -1.29 -15.61
C THR A 55 -12.73 -0.65 -15.53
N TYR A 56 -12.30 0.04 -16.58
CA TYR A 56 -10.93 0.53 -16.69
C TYR A 56 -10.57 1.62 -15.68
N ASP A 57 -11.51 2.50 -15.36
CA ASP A 57 -11.33 3.63 -14.45
C ASP A 57 -12.04 3.43 -13.10
N GLY A 58 -12.63 2.26 -12.84
CA GLY A 58 -13.29 1.95 -11.57
C GLY A 58 -14.73 2.47 -11.43
N ARG A 59 -15.36 2.96 -12.50
CA ARG A 59 -16.79 3.35 -12.45
C ARG A 59 -17.73 2.14 -12.39
N ASN A 60 -18.96 2.36 -11.93
CA ASN A 60 -20.05 1.37 -11.89
C ASN A 60 -19.73 0.13 -11.03
N TYR A 61 -19.05 0.33 -9.90
CA TYR A 61 -18.82 -0.73 -8.91
C TYR A 61 -19.91 -0.74 -7.83
N ASP A 62 -20.50 0.40 -7.50
CA ASP A 62 -21.67 0.49 -6.62
C ASP A 62 -22.96 0.75 -7.44
N PRO A 63 -24.08 0.05 -7.15
CA PRO A 63 -25.36 0.23 -7.84
C PRO A 63 -26.00 1.60 -7.62
N ARG A 64 -25.70 2.27 -6.51
CA ARG A 64 -26.30 3.54 -6.08
C ARG A 64 -25.45 4.74 -6.49
N ASP A 65 -24.17 4.53 -6.74
CA ASP A 65 -23.23 5.56 -7.18
C ASP A 65 -22.26 5.04 -8.26
N ALA A 66 -22.55 5.44 -9.51
CA ALA A 66 -21.75 5.13 -10.68
C ALA A 66 -20.31 5.69 -10.61
N GLY A 67 -20.11 6.79 -9.89
CA GLY A 67 -18.82 7.48 -9.76
C GLY A 67 -17.99 7.05 -8.55
N MET A 68 -18.53 6.21 -7.66
CA MET A 68 -17.83 5.83 -6.43
C MET A 68 -16.51 5.12 -6.72
N GLY A 69 -15.44 5.57 -6.06
CA GLY A 69 -14.13 4.93 -6.09
C GLY A 69 -13.38 4.99 -7.43
N ARG A 70 -13.94 5.65 -8.47
CA ARG A 70 -13.29 5.76 -9.78
C ARG A 70 -12.06 6.69 -9.72
N ALA A 71 -11.16 6.58 -10.69
CA ALA A 71 -10.03 7.49 -10.82
C ALA A 71 -10.49 8.96 -10.98
N GLY A 72 -9.76 9.88 -10.33
CA GLY A 72 -10.08 11.30 -10.27
C GLY A 72 -11.19 11.64 -9.27
N THR A 73 -11.35 10.83 -8.21
CA THR A 73 -12.30 11.13 -7.12
C THR A 73 -11.56 11.43 -5.83
N ARG A 74 -12.18 12.23 -4.96
CA ARG A 74 -11.54 12.76 -3.74
C ARG A 74 -11.14 11.66 -2.75
N PHE A 75 -10.06 11.91 -2.01
CA PHE A 75 -9.75 11.17 -0.79
C PHE A 75 -10.69 11.58 0.34
N ASP A 76 -11.19 10.59 1.06
CA ASP A 76 -11.97 10.80 2.28
C ASP A 76 -11.07 10.94 3.51
N ARG A 77 -11.69 11.05 4.69
CA ARG A 77 -10.97 11.16 5.97
C ARG A 77 -11.37 10.07 6.96
N ASN A 78 -10.41 9.68 7.80
CA ASN A 78 -10.66 8.91 9.02
C ASN A 78 -10.67 9.77 10.28
N VAL A 79 -10.29 11.03 10.18
CA VAL A 79 -10.32 12.01 11.27
C VAL A 79 -11.41 13.05 11.00
N ALA A 80 -12.10 13.49 12.06
CA ALA A 80 -13.10 14.56 12.01
C ALA A 80 -12.62 15.75 11.17
N LEU A 81 -13.43 16.17 10.19
CA LEU A 81 -13.05 17.17 9.19
C LEU A 81 -12.62 18.53 9.77
N GLY A 82 -13.15 18.89 10.95
CA GLY A 82 -12.73 20.11 11.66
C GLY A 82 -11.28 20.09 12.15
N LEU A 83 -10.65 18.91 12.21
CA LEU A 83 -9.24 18.73 12.58
C LEU A 83 -8.33 18.52 11.37
N THR A 84 -8.86 18.44 10.15
CA THR A 84 -8.09 18.06 8.97
C THR A 84 -7.72 19.23 8.07
N ARG A 85 -7.40 20.39 8.67
CA ARG A 85 -7.00 21.59 7.94
C ARG A 85 -5.47 21.65 7.79
N PRO A 86 -4.95 22.10 6.63
CA PRO A 86 -3.53 22.36 6.46
C PRO A 86 -3.03 23.35 7.50
N GLU A 87 -1.77 23.20 7.89
CA GLU A 87 -1.12 24.19 8.75
C GLU A 87 -0.71 25.44 7.95
N ASP A 88 -0.51 26.55 8.66
CA ASP A 88 -0.02 27.80 8.05
C ASP A 88 1.38 27.62 7.44
N GLU A 89 1.59 28.20 6.26
CA GLU A 89 2.81 28.04 5.46
C GLU A 89 4.06 28.63 6.13
N HIS A 90 3.92 29.80 6.78
CA HIS A 90 5.03 30.47 7.44
C HIS A 90 5.15 30.06 8.92
N GLY A 91 4.19 29.30 9.43
CA GLY A 91 4.18 28.77 10.79
C GLY A 91 4.31 27.26 10.80
N GLY A 92 3.15 26.59 10.85
CA GLY A 92 3.08 25.17 11.20
C GLY A 92 3.62 24.20 10.16
N LEU A 93 3.50 24.51 8.87
CA LEU A 93 4.10 23.70 7.81
C LEU A 93 5.61 23.59 7.94
N MET A 94 6.27 24.64 8.43
CA MET A 94 7.73 24.74 8.55
C MET A 94 8.25 24.55 9.98
N SER A 95 7.37 24.27 10.96
CA SER A 95 7.74 24.21 12.39
C SER A 95 7.39 22.86 13.04
N PRO A 96 8.39 22.10 13.54
CA PRO A 96 9.83 22.30 13.29
C PRO A 96 10.17 22.07 11.82
N SER A 97 11.39 22.44 11.39
CA SER A 97 11.79 22.35 9.98
C SER A 97 11.61 20.90 9.47
N PRO A 98 10.85 20.67 8.38
CA PRO A 98 10.75 19.34 7.77
C PRO A 98 12.10 18.73 7.41
N ARG A 99 13.07 19.56 7.00
CA ARG A 99 14.45 19.14 6.71
C ARG A 99 15.21 18.72 7.95
N GLU A 100 15.03 19.42 9.05
CA GLU A 100 15.62 19.06 10.34
C GLU A 100 15.06 17.72 10.84
N VAL A 101 13.74 17.53 10.76
CA VAL A 101 13.11 16.24 11.10
C VAL A 101 13.69 15.10 10.25
N SER A 102 13.86 15.31 8.93
CA SER A 102 14.49 14.31 8.04
C SER A 102 15.92 13.97 8.46
N ARG A 103 16.74 14.97 8.80
CA ARG A 103 18.16 14.79 9.15
C ARG A 103 18.38 14.19 10.53
N ALA A 104 17.68 14.69 11.54
CA ALA A 104 17.87 14.28 12.93
C ALA A 104 17.17 12.94 13.18
N LEU A 105 15.87 12.87 12.89
CA LEU A 105 15.01 11.78 13.36
C LEU A 105 14.83 10.65 12.34
N LEU A 106 14.86 10.94 11.04
CA LEU A 106 14.57 9.93 10.01
C LEU A 106 15.83 9.26 9.46
N ALA A 107 16.88 10.03 9.15
CA ALA A 107 18.14 9.57 8.57
C ALA A 107 18.69 8.32 9.26
N ARG A 108 19.24 7.38 8.50
CA ARG A 108 19.81 6.12 9.00
C ARG A 108 21.10 6.35 9.81
N ASN A 109 20.95 6.91 11.00
CA ASN A 109 22.04 7.19 11.94
C ASN A 109 22.36 5.92 12.75
N GLY A 110 23.65 5.55 12.83
CA GLY A 110 24.08 4.34 13.54
C GLY A 110 23.95 3.03 12.74
N GLY A 111 23.64 3.10 11.44
CA GLY A 111 23.63 1.96 10.52
C GLY A 111 22.24 1.38 10.21
N PHE A 112 22.20 0.45 9.27
CA PHE A 112 20.96 -0.21 8.83
C PHE A 112 20.35 -1.08 9.94
N LYS A 113 19.09 -0.82 10.30
CA LYS A 113 18.32 -1.65 11.22
C LYS A 113 17.43 -2.60 10.41
N PRO A 114 17.73 -3.91 10.31
CA PRO A 114 16.91 -4.85 9.54
C PRO A 114 15.61 -5.23 10.26
N ALA A 115 14.57 -5.55 9.51
CA ALA A 115 13.38 -6.25 9.97
C ALA A 115 13.56 -7.77 9.77
N PRO A 116 14.02 -8.53 10.78
CA PRO A 116 14.50 -9.90 10.59
C PRO A 116 13.41 -10.92 10.26
N THR A 117 12.14 -10.58 10.51
CA THR A 117 10.99 -11.46 10.28
C THR A 117 10.47 -11.40 8.84
N LEU A 118 10.96 -10.45 8.04
CA LEU A 118 10.49 -10.16 6.68
C LEU A 118 11.65 -10.27 5.70
N ASN A 119 11.34 -10.56 4.44
CA ASN A 119 12.25 -10.42 3.32
C ASN A 119 11.93 -9.19 2.46
N MET A 120 12.83 -8.86 1.53
CA MET A 120 12.72 -7.68 0.68
C MET A 120 11.53 -7.74 -0.29
N LEU A 121 11.02 -8.94 -0.60
CA LEU A 121 9.77 -9.07 -1.36
C LEU A 121 8.58 -8.45 -0.61
N ALA A 122 8.58 -8.42 0.72
CA ALA A 122 7.55 -7.74 1.50
C ALA A 122 7.54 -6.22 1.27
N ALA A 123 8.72 -5.62 1.12
CA ALA A 123 8.88 -4.20 0.83
C ALA A 123 8.48 -3.86 -0.62
N ALA A 124 8.92 -4.68 -1.58
CA ALA A 124 8.49 -4.53 -2.98
C ALA A 124 6.97 -4.71 -3.12
N TRP A 125 6.40 -5.70 -2.43
CA TRP A 125 4.97 -5.97 -2.44
C TRP A 125 4.16 -4.76 -1.99
N ILE A 126 4.55 -4.11 -0.90
CA ILE A 126 3.69 -3.04 -0.38
C ILE A 126 3.67 -1.80 -1.27
N GLN A 127 4.81 -1.46 -1.88
CA GLN A 127 4.81 -0.40 -2.88
C GLN A 127 3.98 -0.81 -4.11
N PHE A 128 4.15 -2.04 -4.60
CA PHE A 128 3.35 -2.58 -5.71
C PHE A 128 1.84 -2.45 -5.46
N GLN A 129 1.38 -2.73 -4.24
CA GLN A 129 -0.03 -2.58 -3.88
C GLN A 129 -0.45 -1.12 -3.74
N ASN A 130 0.36 -0.25 -3.14
CA ASN A 130 0.05 1.18 -2.98
C ASN A 130 -0.24 1.86 -4.32
N HIS A 131 0.53 1.54 -5.36
CA HIS A 131 0.31 2.07 -6.71
C HIS A 131 -1.03 1.68 -7.35
N GLY A 132 -1.70 0.65 -6.82
CA GLY A 132 -3.04 0.25 -7.25
C GLY A 132 -4.15 0.72 -6.31
N TRP A 133 -3.84 1.51 -5.29
CA TRP A 133 -4.80 1.97 -4.28
C TRP A 133 -4.96 3.48 -4.27
N PHE A 134 -3.85 4.21 -4.36
CA PHE A 134 -3.88 5.65 -4.24
C PHE A 134 -2.70 6.32 -4.93
N SER A 135 -2.96 7.52 -5.45
CA SER A 135 -1.95 8.46 -5.92
C SER A 135 -2.53 9.87 -5.93
N HIS A 136 -1.77 10.84 -5.43
CA HIS A 136 -2.10 12.26 -5.59
C HIS A 136 -1.74 12.80 -6.99
N GLY A 137 -1.16 11.96 -7.86
CA GLY A 137 -0.64 12.36 -9.17
C GLY A 137 0.58 13.27 -9.09
N ASP A 138 0.86 13.94 -10.21
CA ASP A 138 1.95 14.90 -10.29
C ASP A 138 1.67 16.17 -9.50
N ASN A 139 2.65 16.56 -8.70
CA ASN A 139 2.64 17.80 -7.92
C ASN A 139 2.80 19.02 -8.84
N THR A 140 2.26 20.17 -8.45
CA THR A 140 2.33 21.39 -9.26
C THR A 140 3.76 21.87 -9.41
N THR A 141 4.13 22.30 -10.61
CA THR A 141 5.45 22.88 -10.89
C THR A 141 5.56 24.34 -10.48
N ASP A 142 4.43 25.04 -10.47
CA ASP A 142 4.35 26.45 -10.13
C ASP A 142 4.21 26.61 -8.61
N ASP A 143 4.79 27.70 -8.08
CA ASP A 143 4.75 28.06 -6.66
C ASP A 143 5.14 26.93 -5.69
N PRO A 144 6.39 26.41 -5.77
CA PRO A 144 6.85 25.38 -4.84
C PRO A 144 6.97 25.92 -3.41
N LEU A 145 6.80 25.04 -2.43
CA LEU A 145 7.10 25.33 -1.03
C LEU A 145 8.61 25.50 -0.84
N GLU A 146 8.99 26.57 -0.15
CA GLU A 146 10.38 26.86 0.19
C GLU A 146 10.68 26.37 1.61
N VAL A 147 11.44 25.27 1.73
CA VAL A 147 11.88 24.72 3.02
C VAL A 147 13.23 25.34 3.38
N PRO A 148 13.34 26.05 4.53
CA PRO A 148 14.60 26.60 4.98
C PRO A 148 15.66 25.51 5.18
N VAL A 149 16.87 25.78 4.69
CA VAL A 149 18.03 24.91 4.82
C VAL A 149 18.99 25.55 5.82
N ALA A 150 19.35 24.82 6.87
CA ALA A 150 20.23 25.33 7.93
C ALA A 150 21.66 25.55 7.44
N ASP A 151 22.38 26.47 8.09
CA ASP A 151 23.80 26.71 7.80
C ASP A 151 24.62 25.42 7.98
N GLY A 152 25.39 25.05 6.95
CA GLY A 152 26.21 23.83 6.95
C GLY A 152 25.48 22.55 6.55
N ASP A 153 24.20 22.61 6.18
CA ASP A 153 23.51 21.53 5.48
C ASP A 153 24.14 21.30 4.09
N ASP A 154 24.28 20.04 3.69
CA ASP A 154 24.86 19.59 2.42
C ASP A 154 23.85 19.61 1.26
N TRP A 155 22.62 20.08 1.50
CA TRP A 155 21.61 20.21 0.46
C TRP A 155 22.02 21.26 -0.60
N PRO A 156 21.93 20.94 -1.91
CA PRO A 156 22.55 21.77 -2.96
C PRO A 156 21.82 23.08 -3.28
N GLN A 157 20.62 23.30 -2.73
CA GLN A 157 19.76 24.44 -3.04
C GLN A 157 19.34 25.14 -1.74
N CYS A 158 19.41 26.47 -1.65
CA CYS A 158 18.94 27.19 -0.46
C CYS A 158 18.03 28.35 -0.89
N PRO A 159 16.72 28.33 -0.58
CA PRO A 159 16.00 27.27 0.15
C PRO A 159 15.87 25.96 -0.66
N MET A 160 15.52 24.86 0.02
CA MET A 160 15.09 23.63 -0.64
C MET A 160 13.70 23.88 -1.23
N THR A 161 13.47 23.45 -2.47
CA THR A 161 12.15 23.57 -3.11
C THR A 161 11.42 22.23 -3.09
N VAL A 162 10.15 22.26 -2.68
CA VAL A 162 9.25 21.10 -2.72
C VAL A 162 7.97 21.50 -3.44
N ARG A 163 7.66 20.84 -4.57
CA ARG A 163 6.42 21.07 -5.32
C ARG A 163 5.18 20.89 -4.43
N ARG A 164 4.07 21.59 -4.66
CA ARG A 164 2.84 21.43 -3.85
C ARG A 164 2.03 20.21 -4.29
N THR A 165 1.30 19.61 -3.36
CA THR A 165 0.29 18.62 -3.72
C THR A 165 -0.70 19.29 -4.67
N ARG A 166 -1.01 18.62 -5.78
CA ARG A 166 -2.01 19.10 -6.73
C ARG A 166 -3.33 19.36 -6.01
N HIS A 167 -3.86 20.56 -6.16
CA HIS A 167 -5.17 20.92 -5.64
C HIS A 167 -6.28 20.16 -6.34
N ASP A 168 -7.38 19.94 -5.62
CA ASP A 168 -8.64 19.56 -6.22
C ASP A 168 -9.02 20.56 -7.34
N PRO A 169 -9.17 20.11 -8.59
CA PRO A 169 -9.54 20.98 -9.71
C PRO A 169 -10.93 21.57 -9.56
N VAL A 170 -11.79 20.98 -8.72
CA VAL A 170 -13.11 21.52 -8.40
C VAL A 170 -13.26 21.62 -6.87
N PRO A 171 -12.75 22.71 -6.28
CA PRO A 171 -12.77 22.88 -4.83
C PRO A 171 -14.20 22.98 -4.29
N HIS A 172 -14.34 22.70 -3.00
CA HIS A 172 -15.57 22.96 -2.26
C HIS A 172 -16.08 24.39 -2.42
N ASP A 173 -17.41 24.56 -2.44
CA ASP A 173 -18.04 25.87 -2.33
C ASP A 173 -18.24 26.31 -0.87
N ASP A 174 -18.09 25.38 0.09
CA ASP A 174 -18.15 25.62 1.54
C ASP A 174 -16.75 25.99 2.11
N PRO A 175 -16.53 27.24 2.57
CA PRO A 175 -15.25 27.67 3.15
C PRO A 175 -14.97 27.05 4.54
N ASP A 176 -15.97 26.50 5.20
CA ASP A 176 -15.83 25.82 6.49
C ASP A 176 -15.34 24.37 6.33
N ARG A 177 -15.27 23.86 5.09
CA ARG A 177 -14.65 22.56 4.78
C ARG A 177 -13.14 22.66 4.61
N PRO A 178 -12.39 21.63 5.03
CA PRO A 178 -10.97 21.53 4.70
C PRO A 178 -10.77 21.32 3.19
N PRO A 179 -9.61 21.68 2.63
CA PRO A 179 -9.30 21.36 1.25
C PRO A 179 -9.25 19.85 1.02
N THR A 180 -9.63 19.47 -0.19
CA THR A 180 -9.66 18.11 -0.69
C THR A 180 -8.56 17.88 -1.72
N TYR A 181 -8.29 16.60 -1.98
CA TYR A 181 -7.33 16.17 -2.97
C TYR A 181 -7.90 14.98 -3.74
N GLU A 182 -7.67 14.94 -5.04
CA GLU A 182 -8.10 13.82 -5.89
C GLU A 182 -7.10 12.66 -5.84
N CYS A 183 -7.65 11.45 -5.82
CA CYS A 183 -6.90 10.25 -6.13
C CYS A 183 -6.90 10.04 -7.64
N THR A 184 -5.74 10.06 -8.28
CA THR A 184 -5.58 9.87 -9.73
C THR A 184 -5.63 8.42 -10.17
N THR A 185 -5.60 7.48 -9.22
CA THR A 185 -5.84 6.05 -9.43
C THR A 185 -7.24 5.66 -8.95
N THR A 186 -7.70 4.47 -9.33
CA THR A 186 -8.93 3.90 -8.75
C THR A 186 -8.72 3.62 -7.24
N HIS A 187 -9.71 3.94 -6.40
CA HIS A 187 -9.69 3.58 -4.97
C HIS A 187 -9.89 2.08 -4.73
N TRP A 188 -10.43 1.39 -5.72
CA TRP A 188 -10.72 -0.03 -5.68
C TRP A 188 -9.47 -0.90 -5.70
N TRP A 189 -9.56 -2.08 -5.10
CA TRP A 189 -8.48 -3.05 -5.17
C TRP A 189 -8.60 -3.93 -6.42
N ASP A 190 -8.43 -3.29 -7.57
CA ASP A 190 -8.85 -3.82 -8.87
C ASP A 190 -7.68 -4.22 -9.79
N GLY A 191 -6.45 -4.09 -9.30
CA GLY A 191 -5.22 -4.42 -10.01
C GLY A 191 -4.69 -3.29 -10.89
N SER A 192 -5.16 -2.05 -10.75
CA SER A 192 -4.76 -0.89 -11.56
C SER A 192 -3.25 -0.63 -11.62
N GLN A 193 -2.45 -1.11 -10.66
CA GLN A 193 -0.99 -1.09 -10.78
C GLN A 193 -0.47 -1.89 -11.99
N ILE A 194 -1.18 -2.96 -12.38
CA ILE A 194 -0.90 -3.75 -13.59
C ILE A 194 -1.69 -3.20 -14.77
N TYR A 195 -2.97 -2.89 -14.58
CA TYR A 195 -3.92 -2.68 -15.67
C TYR A 195 -4.12 -1.21 -16.07
N GLY A 196 -3.54 -0.26 -15.34
CA GLY A 196 -3.82 1.18 -15.48
C GLY A 196 -5.13 1.59 -14.80
N SER A 197 -5.33 2.90 -14.70
CA SER A 197 -6.54 3.53 -14.12
C SER A 197 -7.42 4.21 -15.18
N ASP A 198 -7.16 3.96 -16.46
CA ASP A 198 -7.94 4.44 -17.59
C ASP A 198 -7.88 3.45 -18.77
N GLU A 199 -8.84 3.57 -19.69
CA GLU A 199 -8.97 2.65 -20.81
C GLU A 199 -7.81 2.72 -21.80
N ALA A 200 -7.31 3.92 -22.11
CA ALA A 200 -6.24 4.10 -23.09
C ALA A 200 -4.96 3.44 -22.59
N ARG A 201 -4.61 3.65 -21.32
CA ARG A 201 -3.47 2.99 -20.69
C ARG A 201 -3.69 1.48 -20.66
N CYS A 202 -4.84 1.00 -20.21
CA CYS A 202 -5.13 -0.44 -20.15
C CYS A 202 -4.98 -1.13 -21.51
N ARG A 203 -5.52 -0.52 -22.57
CA ARG A 203 -5.42 -1.05 -23.94
C ARG A 203 -3.98 -1.09 -24.44
N SER A 204 -3.14 -0.11 -24.10
CA SER A 204 -1.72 -0.12 -24.50
C SER A 204 -0.90 -1.26 -23.89
N LEU A 205 -1.40 -1.88 -22.80
CA LEU A 205 -0.73 -2.98 -22.09
C LEU A 205 -1.15 -4.35 -22.63
N ARG A 206 -2.15 -4.40 -23.49
CA ARG A 206 -2.76 -5.64 -24.00
C ARG A 206 -2.19 -6.01 -25.36
N THR A 207 -2.16 -7.31 -25.65
CA THR A 207 -1.85 -7.81 -27.00
C THR A 207 -3.04 -7.68 -27.95
N GLY A 208 -4.26 -7.61 -27.41
CA GLY A 208 -5.52 -7.72 -28.17
C GLY A 208 -5.83 -9.14 -28.64
N GLU A 209 -5.08 -10.14 -28.15
CA GLU A 209 -5.27 -11.55 -28.47
C GLU A 209 -5.24 -12.44 -27.22
N GLY A 210 -6.25 -13.32 -27.10
CA GLY A 210 -6.32 -14.34 -26.06
C GLY A 210 -6.51 -13.79 -24.63
N GLY A 211 -6.93 -12.54 -24.51
CA GLY A 211 -7.10 -11.80 -23.27
C GLY A 211 -5.78 -11.38 -22.62
N ARG A 212 -4.65 -11.39 -23.34
CA ARG A 212 -3.31 -11.32 -22.74
C ARG A 212 -2.79 -9.89 -22.56
N LEU A 213 -1.92 -9.74 -21.56
CA LEU A 213 -1.01 -8.61 -21.44
C LEU A 213 0.26 -8.86 -22.27
N ALA A 214 0.81 -7.77 -22.79
CA ALA A 214 2.05 -7.80 -23.55
C ALA A 214 3.24 -8.20 -22.64
N VAL A 215 3.94 -9.26 -23.03
CA VAL A 215 5.19 -9.72 -22.44
C VAL A 215 6.10 -10.10 -23.61
N GLY A 216 7.28 -9.51 -23.69
CA GLY A 216 8.25 -9.78 -24.75
C GLY A 216 8.84 -11.18 -24.68
N ASP A 217 9.52 -11.59 -25.75
CA ASP A 217 10.15 -12.91 -25.87
C ASP A 217 11.27 -13.14 -24.82
N ASP A 218 11.86 -12.06 -24.31
CA ASP A 218 12.81 -12.06 -23.20
C ASP A 218 12.14 -12.27 -21.83
N GLY A 219 10.81 -12.44 -21.82
CA GLY A 219 10.00 -12.65 -20.63
C GLY A 219 9.85 -11.38 -19.78
N ARG A 220 10.05 -10.18 -20.35
CA ARG A 220 9.88 -8.89 -19.70
C ARG A 220 8.65 -8.15 -20.21
N LEU A 221 8.22 -7.15 -19.46
CA LEU A 221 7.26 -6.19 -19.97
C LEU A 221 7.91 -5.30 -21.05
N PRO A 222 7.12 -4.78 -22.01
CA PRO A 222 7.59 -3.80 -22.98
C PRO A 222 8.24 -2.59 -22.32
N ASP A 223 9.12 -1.89 -23.03
CA ASP A 223 9.68 -0.62 -22.56
C ASP A 223 8.62 0.50 -22.62
N GLU A 224 8.67 1.44 -21.69
CA GLU A 224 7.79 2.60 -21.69
C GLU A 224 8.14 3.53 -22.87
N THR A 225 7.11 3.92 -23.63
CA THR A 225 7.27 4.65 -24.89
C THR A 225 7.11 6.15 -24.73
N ARG A 226 6.59 6.62 -23.59
CA ARG A 226 6.52 8.05 -23.29
C ARG A 226 7.92 8.68 -23.24
N PRO A 227 8.09 9.91 -23.75
CA PRO A 227 9.39 10.58 -23.80
C PRO A 227 10.08 10.64 -22.43
N GLY A 228 11.37 10.29 -22.40
CA GLY A 228 12.20 10.35 -21.19
C GLY A 228 12.03 9.18 -20.22
N LEU A 229 11.19 8.18 -20.53
CA LEU A 229 10.93 7.02 -19.65
C LEU A 229 11.50 5.70 -20.17
N SER A 230 12.21 5.68 -21.30
CA SER A 230 12.88 4.46 -21.79
C SER A 230 13.88 3.95 -20.76
N GLY A 231 13.79 2.66 -20.45
CA GLY A 231 14.48 2.05 -19.31
C GLY A 231 13.54 1.67 -18.17
N VAL A 232 12.27 2.09 -18.21
CA VAL A 232 11.20 1.72 -17.27
C VAL A 232 10.22 0.80 -17.98
N ASP A 233 9.69 -0.20 -17.27
CA ASP A 233 8.69 -1.09 -17.85
C ASP A 233 7.35 -0.37 -18.10
N LEU A 234 6.70 -0.70 -19.22
CA LEU A 234 5.35 -0.28 -19.55
C LEU A 234 4.34 -1.06 -18.68
N THR A 235 3.86 -0.42 -17.60
CA THR A 235 2.90 -1.01 -16.64
C THR A 235 1.66 -0.12 -16.43
N GLY A 236 0.85 -0.32 -15.39
CA GLY A 236 -0.25 0.61 -15.07
C GLY A 236 0.20 2.03 -14.78
N PHE A 237 1.48 2.24 -14.41
CA PHE A 237 2.12 3.53 -14.14
C PHE A 237 3.60 3.50 -14.53
N SER A 238 4.33 4.61 -14.34
CA SER A 238 5.79 4.64 -14.57
C SER A 238 6.60 5.45 -13.56
N ASP A 239 5.94 6.09 -12.58
CA ASP A 239 6.60 6.97 -11.63
C ASP A 239 7.15 6.22 -10.42
N ASN A 240 8.25 6.71 -9.84
CA ASN A 240 8.93 6.14 -8.67
C ASN A 240 9.21 4.63 -8.79
N TYR A 241 9.58 4.19 -10.00
CA TYR A 241 9.78 2.78 -10.35
C TYR A 241 11.15 2.24 -9.90
N TRP A 242 11.22 0.99 -9.47
CA TRP A 242 12.48 0.31 -9.12
C TRP A 242 12.42 -1.20 -9.38
N VAL A 243 13.56 -1.90 -9.27
CA VAL A 243 13.67 -3.33 -9.62
C VAL A 243 12.67 -4.21 -8.88
N GLY A 244 12.34 -3.90 -7.62
CA GLY A 244 11.30 -4.64 -6.89
C GLY A 244 9.92 -4.56 -7.56
N LEU A 245 9.56 -3.42 -8.14
CA LEU A 245 8.34 -3.25 -8.93
C LEU A 245 8.44 -3.98 -10.28
N SER A 246 9.59 -3.90 -10.95
CA SER A 246 9.85 -4.64 -12.21
C SER A 246 9.62 -6.14 -12.05
N MET A 247 10.12 -6.71 -10.94
CA MET A 247 9.91 -8.12 -10.57
C MET A 247 8.43 -8.45 -10.43
N LEU A 248 7.67 -7.68 -9.63
CA LEU A 248 6.28 -7.98 -9.32
C LEU A 248 5.32 -7.71 -10.48
N HIS A 249 5.49 -6.62 -11.23
CA HIS A 249 4.67 -6.37 -12.43
C HIS A 249 4.87 -7.47 -13.47
N THR A 250 6.12 -7.85 -13.75
CA THR A 250 6.40 -8.92 -14.70
C THR A 250 5.79 -10.25 -14.22
N LEU A 251 5.94 -10.58 -12.93
CA LEU A 251 5.40 -11.80 -12.34
C LEU A 251 3.87 -11.86 -12.46
N PHE A 252 3.16 -10.78 -12.10
CA PHE A 252 1.69 -10.76 -12.13
C PHE A 252 1.09 -10.52 -13.52
N ALA A 253 1.83 -9.98 -14.47
CA ALA A 253 1.44 -9.99 -15.88
C ALA A 253 1.52 -11.41 -16.47
N LYS A 254 2.58 -12.17 -16.14
CA LYS A 254 2.68 -13.59 -16.49
C LYS A 254 1.58 -14.40 -15.80
N GLU A 255 1.25 -14.08 -14.55
CA GLU A 255 0.14 -14.72 -13.82
C GLU A 255 -1.20 -14.48 -14.51
N HIS A 256 -1.48 -13.24 -14.90
CA HIS A 256 -2.67 -12.92 -15.70
C HIS A 256 -2.73 -13.74 -16.98
N ASN A 257 -1.64 -13.83 -17.74
CA ASN A 257 -1.60 -14.62 -18.98
C ASN A 257 -1.82 -16.12 -18.74
N ALA A 258 -1.31 -16.67 -17.63
CA ALA A 258 -1.56 -18.05 -17.23
C ALA A 258 -3.03 -18.29 -16.85
N ILE A 259 -3.68 -17.32 -16.21
CA ILE A 259 -5.11 -17.35 -15.92
C ILE A 259 -5.92 -17.32 -17.23
N CYS A 260 -5.56 -16.45 -18.19
CA CYS A 260 -6.21 -16.41 -19.51
C CYS A 260 -6.15 -17.77 -20.21
N ASP A 261 -5.00 -18.45 -20.17
CA ASP A 261 -4.86 -19.80 -20.71
C ASP A 261 -5.73 -20.83 -20.01
N ARG A 262 -5.80 -20.78 -18.67
CA ARG A 262 -6.68 -21.67 -17.91
C ARG A 262 -8.14 -21.45 -18.25
N ILE A 263 -8.60 -20.22 -18.33
CA ILE A 263 -9.99 -19.89 -18.65
C ILE A 263 -10.30 -20.28 -20.09
N ARG A 264 -9.45 -19.93 -21.06
CA ARG A 264 -9.60 -20.30 -22.47
C ARG A 264 -9.66 -21.81 -22.68
N SER A 265 -8.91 -22.60 -21.90
CA SER A 265 -8.98 -24.07 -21.98
C SER A 265 -10.35 -24.63 -21.60
N ALA A 266 -11.06 -23.99 -20.66
CA ALA A 266 -12.41 -24.37 -20.25
C ALA A 266 -13.50 -23.71 -21.10
N HIS A 267 -13.20 -22.54 -21.66
CA HIS A 267 -14.13 -21.70 -22.42
C HIS A 267 -13.54 -21.31 -23.78
N PRO A 268 -13.36 -22.27 -24.72
CA PRO A 268 -12.57 -22.07 -25.94
C PRO A 268 -13.19 -21.11 -26.96
N THR A 269 -14.47 -20.75 -26.80
CA THR A 269 -15.19 -19.84 -27.71
C THR A 269 -15.24 -18.39 -27.20
N TRP A 270 -14.62 -18.09 -26.06
CA TRP A 270 -14.60 -16.73 -25.52
C TRP A 270 -13.63 -15.85 -26.30
N ASP A 271 -14.03 -14.59 -26.51
CA ASP A 271 -13.23 -13.58 -27.17
C ASP A 271 -12.16 -12.98 -26.23
N ASP A 272 -11.32 -12.11 -26.81
CA ASP A 272 -10.24 -11.42 -26.11
C ASP A 272 -10.73 -10.60 -24.91
N GLU A 273 -11.77 -9.77 -25.09
CA GLU A 273 -12.30 -8.89 -24.04
C GLU A 273 -12.83 -9.70 -22.85
N ARG A 274 -13.62 -10.76 -23.11
CA ARG A 274 -14.18 -11.58 -22.04
C ARG A 274 -13.09 -12.33 -21.29
N LEU A 275 -12.09 -12.87 -21.99
CA LEU A 275 -10.94 -13.53 -21.35
C LEU A 275 -10.16 -12.54 -20.48
N PHE A 276 -9.82 -11.37 -21.02
CA PHE A 276 -9.08 -10.32 -20.32
C PHE A 276 -9.79 -9.89 -19.04
N HIS A 277 -11.07 -9.53 -19.14
CA HIS A 277 -11.83 -9.03 -18.01
C HIS A 277 -12.03 -10.09 -16.91
N THR A 278 -12.24 -11.35 -17.29
CA THR A 278 -12.34 -12.45 -16.34
C THR A 278 -11.00 -12.73 -15.67
N ALA A 279 -9.90 -12.73 -16.42
CA ALA A 279 -8.56 -12.93 -15.86
C ALA A 279 -8.12 -11.77 -14.95
N ARG A 280 -8.51 -10.52 -15.26
CA ARG A 280 -8.32 -9.36 -14.39
C ARG A 280 -9.04 -9.56 -13.05
N LEU A 281 -10.30 -9.98 -13.06
CA LEU A 281 -11.05 -10.27 -11.82
C LEU A 281 -10.31 -11.28 -10.93
N VAL A 282 -9.88 -12.40 -11.52
CA VAL A 282 -9.17 -13.48 -10.83
C VAL A 282 -7.82 -12.99 -10.31
N ASN A 283 -7.01 -12.33 -11.13
CA ASN A 283 -5.68 -11.89 -10.74
C ASN A 283 -5.72 -10.83 -9.62
N SER A 284 -6.67 -9.88 -9.69
CA SER A 284 -6.87 -8.89 -8.62
C SER A 284 -7.32 -9.55 -7.32
N ALA A 285 -8.14 -10.61 -7.39
CA ALA A 285 -8.50 -11.40 -6.22
C ALA A 285 -7.34 -12.23 -5.65
N VAL A 286 -6.46 -12.79 -6.49
CA VAL A 286 -5.21 -13.44 -6.05
C VAL A 286 -4.33 -12.44 -5.30
N MET A 287 -4.12 -11.23 -5.84
CA MET A 287 -3.34 -10.19 -5.16
C MET A 287 -3.97 -9.77 -3.83
N ALA A 288 -5.30 -9.57 -3.80
CA ALA A 288 -6.02 -9.25 -2.57
C ALA A 288 -5.90 -10.35 -1.52
N LYS A 289 -5.96 -11.63 -1.94
CA LYS A 289 -5.77 -12.79 -1.07
C LYS A 289 -4.38 -12.84 -0.49
N ILE A 290 -3.35 -12.83 -1.35
CA ILE A 290 -1.94 -12.87 -0.93
C ILE A 290 -1.67 -11.76 0.08
N HIS A 291 -2.14 -10.54 -0.19
CA HIS A 291 -1.97 -9.45 0.74
C HIS A 291 -2.67 -9.72 2.08
N THR A 292 -3.94 -10.14 2.05
CA THR A 292 -4.77 -10.33 3.24
C THR A 292 -4.28 -11.49 4.13
N VAL A 293 -3.91 -12.64 3.55
CA VAL A 293 -3.65 -13.88 4.31
C VAL A 293 -2.18 -14.29 4.37
N GLU A 294 -1.29 -13.63 3.60
CA GLU A 294 0.15 -13.88 3.65
C GLU A 294 0.93 -12.63 4.05
N TRP A 295 0.84 -11.53 3.28
CA TRP A 295 1.63 -10.33 3.55
C TRP A 295 1.26 -9.67 4.88
N THR A 296 -0.03 -9.40 5.12
CA THR A 296 -0.47 -8.76 6.36
C THR A 296 -0.09 -9.62 7.59
N PRO A 297 -0.38 -10.94 7.64
CA PRO A 297 0.08 -11.80 8.72
C PRO A 297 1.61 -11.89 8.92
N ALA A 298 2.41 -11.58 7.90
CA ALA A 298 3.86 -11.50 8.02
C ALA A 298 4.30 -10.19 8.70
N VAL A 299 3.68 -9.05 8.35
CA VAL A 299 4.03 -7.73 8.92
C VAL A 299 3.39 -7.46 10.29
N ILE A 300 2.27 -8.12 10.61
CA ILE A 300 1.60 -8.06 11.93
C ILE A 300 1.51 -9.45 12.55
N GLY A 301 2.67 -10.02 12.89
CA GLY A 301 2.88 -11.42 13.29
C GLY A 301 2.25 -11.88 14.61
N HIS A 302 1.42 -11.06 15.27
CA HIS A 302 0.75 -11.43 16.51
C HIS A 302 -0.38 -12.47 16.27
N ARG A 303 -0.55 -13.43 17.19
CA ARG A 303 -1.51 -14.54 17.04
C ARG A 303 -2.95 -14.05 16.75
N THR A 304 -3.36 -12.96 17.41
CA THR A 304 -4.73 -12.46 17.33
C THR A 304 -4.98 -11.74 16.00
N SER A 305 -4.04 -10.90 15.54
CA SER A 305 -4.15 -10.23 14.25
C SER A 305 -4.09 -11.22 13.09
N ARG A 306 -3.19 -12.21 13.15
CA ARG A 306 -3.12 -13.29 12.15
C ARG A 306 -4.47 -14.03 12.06
N ALA A 307 -5.04 -14.41 13.20
CA ALA A 307 -6.36 -15.04 13.22
C ALA A 307 -7.45 -14.12 12.66
N ALA A 308 -7.46 -12.83 13.01
CA ALA A 308 -8.41 -11.85 12.48
C ALA A 308 -8.33 -11.71 10.95
N MET A 309 -7.13 -11.65 10.39
CA MET A 309 -6.93 -11.57 8.93
C MET A 309 -7.41 -12.83 8.21
N HIS A 310 -7.13 -14.00 8.78
CA HIS A 310 -7.68 -15.27 8.26
C HIS A 310 -9.21 -15.29 8.32
N LEU A 311 -9.83 -14.78 9.39
CA LEU A 311 -11.28 -14.71 9.53
C LEU A 311 -11.90 -13.71 8.54
N ASN A 312 -11.25 -12.58 8.25
CA ASN A 312 -11.72 -11.63 7.24
C ASN A 312 -11.87 -12.31 5.87
N TRP A 313 -10.90 -13.14 5.47
CA TRP A 313 -10.94 -13.83 4.17
C TRP A 313 -11.81 -15.10 4.19
N TYR A 314 -11.61 -15.97 5.18
CA TYR A 314 -12.17 -17.32 5.17
C TYR A 314 -13.42 -17.51 6.02
N GLY A 315 -13.66 -16.65 7.02
CA GLY A 315 -14.57 -16.92 8.12
C GLY A 315 -14.06 -18.03 9.04
N ALA A 316 -14.82 -18.32 10.10
CA ALA A 316 -14.52 -19.37 11.06
C ALA A 316 -14.91 -20.78 10.59
N LEU A 317 -15.70 -20.91 9.51
CA LEU A 317 -16.12 -22.21 9.01
C LEU A 317 -14.94 -23.01 8.42
N PRO A 318 -14.82 -24.31 8.75
CA PRO A 318 -13.79 -25.17 8.14
C PRO A 318 -13.95 -25.22 6.61
N ALA A 319 -12.84 -25.23 5.87
CA ALA A 319 -12.83 -25.25 4.41
C ALA A 319 -13.70 -26.38 3.81
N LYS A 320 -13.71 -27.57 4.42
CA LYS A 320 -14.51 -28.74 4.00
C LYS A 320 -16.03 -28.51 4.09
N VAL A 321 -16.46 -27.54 4.91
CA VAL A 321 -17.86 -27.25 5.23
C VAL A 321 -18.31 -25.95 4.55
N ARG A 322 -17.40 -25.00 4.31
CA ARG A 322 -17.67 -23.69 3.69
C ARG A 322 -18.42 -23.79 2.35
N GLY A 323 -18.06 -24.74 1.48
CA GLY A 323 -18.74 -24.94 0.19
C GLY A 323 -20.10 -25.66 0.28
N ARG A 324 -20.49 -26.16 1.46
CA ARG A 324 -21.73 -26.93 1.68
C ARG A 324 -22.76 -26.17 2.51
N VAL A 325 -22.33 -25.15 3.24
CA VAL A 325 -23.21 -24.32 4.08
C VAL A 325 -23.55 -23.06 3.32
N ARG A 326 -24.84 -22.89 3.01
CA ARG A 326 -25.35 -21.64 2.46
C ARG A 326 -25.17 -20.53 3.50
N ARG A 327 -24.66 -19.38 3.07
CA ARG A 327 -24.54 -18.20 3.94
C ARG A 327 -25.92 -17.78 4.44
N HIS A 328 -26.12 -17.76 5.75
CA HIS A 328 -27.31 -17.23 6.39
C HIS A 328 -26.92 -15.93 7.14
N GLY A 329 -27.22 -14.78 6.53
CA GLY A 329 -27.00 -13.45 7.12
C GLY A 329 -25.63 -12.81 6.85
N THR A 330 -25.32 -11.76 7.62
CA THR A 330 -24.17 -10.86 7.40
C THR A 330 -22.93 -11.22 8.23
N GLY A 331 -22.99 -12.25 9.08
CA GLY A 331 -21.95 -12.59 10.07
C GLY A 331 -20.55 -12.85 9.49
N GLU A 332 -19.73 -11.80 9.37
CA GLU A 332 -18.37 -11.84 8.81
C GLU A 332 -17.45 -12.80 9.58
N MET A 333 -17.59 -12.89 10.90
CA MET A 333 -16.79 -13.81 11.72
C MET A 333 -17.01 -15.28 11.34
N VAL A 334 -18.21 -15.65 10.92
CA VAL A 334 -18.57 -17.05 10.59
C VAL A 334 -18.21 -17.36 9.14
N TYR A 335 -18.59 -16.48 8.21
CA TYR A 335 -18.53 -16.75 6.78
C TYR A 335 -17.41 -16.03 6.03
N GLY A 336 -16.74 -15.07 6.66
CA GLY A 336 -15.80 -14.15 6.00
C GLY A 336 -16.51 -12.99 5.30
N ILE A 337 -15.71 -12.06 4.78
CA ILE A 337 -16.17 -10.94 3.96
C ILE A 337 -16.48 -11.39 2.53
N LEU A 338 -15.71 -12.36 2.02
CA LEU A 338 -15.80 -12.82 0.63
C LEU A 338 -17.18 -13.45 0.38
N GLY A 339 -17.88 -12.99 -0.66
CA GLY A 339 -19.25 -13.43 -0.97
C GLY A 339 -20.31 -12.94 0.04
N SER A 340 -19.99 -11.96 0.90
CA SER A 340 -20.98 -11.29 1.74
C SER A 340 -21.79 -10.26 0.93
N PRO A 341 -22.90 -9.72 1.46
CA PRO A 341 -23.51 -8.52 0.88
C PRO A 341 -22.56 -7.32 0.94
N MET A 342 -22.48 -6.51 -0.10
CA MET A 342 -21.67 -5.30 -0.11
C MET A 342 -22.16 -4.28 0.93
N GLU A 343 -21.23 -3.62 1.63
CA GLU A 343 -21.58 -2.61 2.63
C GLU A 343 -20.48 -1.54 2.79
N HIS A 344 -20.87 -0.27 2.76
CA HIS A 344 -19.95 0.85 3.00
C HIS A 344 -20.07 1.46 4.41
N HIS A 345 -20.96 0.95 5.26
CA HIS A 345 -21.19 1.46 6.61
C HIS A 345 -21.59 2.95 6.63
N SER A 346 -20.85 3.84 7.29
CA SER A 346 -21.28 5.23 7.54
C SER A 346 -20.96 6.24 6.42
N ALA A 347 -20.19 5.86 5.39
CA ALA A 347 -19.82 6.76 4.28
C ALA A 347 -19.67 6.00 2.96
N PRO A 348 -19.73 6.66 1.79
CA PRO A 348 -19.27 6.12 0.51
C PRO A 348 -17.85 5.55 0.56
N PHE A 349 -17.49 4.67 -0.37
CA PHE A 349 -16.16 4.09 -0.41
C PHE A 349 -15.16 5.02 -1.12
N SER A 350 -14.11 5.37 -0.40
CA SER A 350 -12.89 6.01 -0.89
C SER A 350 -11.72 5.56 -0.01
N MET A 351 -10.50 5.68 -0.53
CA MET A 351 -9.28 5.69 0.28
C MET A 351 -9.16 7.03 1.02
N THR A 352 -8.39 7.06 2.09
CA THR A 352 -8.30 8.23 2.97
C THR A 352 -6.90 8.78 3.06
N GLU A 353 -6.77 10.08 3.34
CA GLU A 353 -5.47 10.72 3.54
C GLU A 353 -4.68 10.09 4.70
N GLU A 354 -5.37 9.71 5.78
CA GLU A 354 -4.74 9.02 6.91
C GLU A 354 -4.22 7.63 6.53
N PHE A 355 -4.89 6.95 5.59
CA PHE A 355 -4.40 5.69 5.05
C PHE A 355 -3.10 5.89 4.26
N VAL A 356 -2.98 6.97 3.50
CA VAL A 356 -1.75 7.35 2.78
C VAL A 356 -0.61 7.58 3.77
N THR A 357 -0.85 8.36 4.83
CA THR A 357 0.14 8.61 5.89
C THR A 357 0.60 7.32 6.58
N CYS A 358 -0.31 6.41 6.93
CA CYS A 358 0.07 5.13 7.56
C CYS A 358 0.85 4.19 6.63
N TYR A 359 0.81 4.40 5.31
CA TYR A 359 1.54 3.62 4.31
C TYR A 359 2.85 4.24 3.82
N ARG A 360 3.30 5.35 4.44
CA ARG A 360 4.68 5.83 4.29
C ARG A 360 5.63 4.87 5.00
N LEU A 361 6.04 3.81 4.31
CA LEU A 361 6.88 2.73 4.87
C LEU A 361 8.29 2.69 4.25
N HIS A 362 8.80 3.87 3.86
CA HIS A 362 10.10 4.03 3.20
C HIS A 362 11.32 3.45 3.94
N PRO A 363 11.37 3.36 5.29
CA PRO A 363 12.45 2.66 6.00
C PRO A 363 12.67 1.21 5.54
N LEU A 364 11.67 0.56 4.92
CA LEU A 364 11.80 -0.78 4.36
C LEU A 364 12.88 -0.89 3.28
N ILE A 365 13.18 0.20 2.56
CA ILE A 365 14.15 0.22 1.47
C ILE A 365 15.60 0.16 2.00
N ARG A 366 16.49 -0.49 1.24
CA ARG A 366 17.92 -0.58 1.57
C ARG A 366 18.73 0.38 0.69
N ASP A 367 19.86 0.86 1.23
CA ASP A 367 20.82 1.63 0.42
C ASP A 367 21.67 0.73 -0.47
N GLU A 368 21.84 -0.54 -0.10
CA GLU A 368 22.66 -1.53 -0.79
C GLU A 368 22.00 -2.92 -0.79
N TYR A 369 22.19 -3.66 -1.89
CA TYR A 369 21.64 -4.99 -2.15
C TYR A 369 22.75 -5.97 -2.53
N GLU A 370 22.92 -7.02 -1.72
CA GLU A 370 23.77 -8.16 -2.07
C GLU A 370 22.99 -9.12 -2.97
N ILE A 371 23.50 -9.35 -4.19
CA ILE A 371 22.92 -10.27 -5.16
C ILE A 371 23.67 -11.61 -5.09
N SER A 372 22.94 -12.71 -5.07
CA SER A 372 23.48 -14.06 -4.92
C SER A 372 22.86 -15.01 -5.94
N SER A 373 23.60 -16.05 -6.33
CA SER A 373 23.08 -17.05 -7.25
C SER A 373 22.01 -17.91 -6.56
N HIS A 374 20.85 -18.07 -7.21
CA HIS A 374 19.82 -19.02 -6.76
C HIS A 374 20.30 -20.49 -6.81
N ARG A 375 21.34 -20.79 -7.58
CA ARG A 375 21.87 -22.15 -7.77
C ARG A 375 22.87 -22.55 -6.71
N THR A 376 23.85 -21.69 -6.43
CA THR A 376 24.97 -22.00 -5.52
C THR A 376 24.85 -21.30 -4.16
N GLY A 377 24.00 -20.28 -4.05
CA GLY A 377 23.91 -19.43 -2.89
C GLY A 377 25.09 -18.46 -2.69
N GLU A 378 26.06 -18.46 -3.60
CA GLU A 378 27.25 -17.60 -3.55
C GLU A 378 26.91 -16.16 -3.97
N ALA A 379 27.60 -15.19 -3.36
CA ALA A 379 27.45 -13.78 -3.71
C ALA A 379 28.01 -13.52 -5.13
N LEU A 380 27.19 -12.90 -5.97
CA LEU A 380 27.55 -12.46 -7.32
C LEU A 380 28.05 -11.01 -7.32
N GLY A 381 27.63 -10.22 -6.33
CA GLY A 381 28.12 -8.86 -6.11
C GLY A 381 27.14 -8.02 -5.30
N SER A 382 27.50 -6.75 -5.12
CA SER A 382 26.67 -5.76 -4.44
C SER A 382 26.29 -4.62 -5.37
N VAL A 383 25.16 -3.98 -5.12
CA VAL A 383 24.67 -2.82 -5.89
C VAL A 383 23.94 -1.83 -4.98
N GLY A 384 24.21 -0.54 -5.15
CA GLY A 384 23.49 0.52 -4.46
C GLY A 384 22.04 0.67 -4.95
N PHE A 385 21.25 1.48 -4.26
CA PHE A 385 19.85 1.72 -4.65
C PHE A 385 19.69 2.47 -5.99
N GLU A 386 20.56 3.45 -6.28
CA GLU A 386 20.43 4.29 -7.48
C GLU A 386 20.47 3.48 -8.81
N PRO A 387 21.41 2.52 -9.03
CA PRO A 387 21.36 1.65 -10.20
C PRO A 387 20.16 0.69 -10.25
N MET A 388 19.37 0.59 -9.18
CA MET A 388 18.21 -0.30 -9.07
C MET A 388 16.88 0.44 -9.26
N GLN A 389 16.89 1.73 -9.62
CA GLN A 389 15.68 2.55 -9.75
C GLN A 389 15.60 3.34 -11.06
N GLY A 390 14.40 3.82 -11.39
CA GLY A 390 14.10 4.59 -12.59
C GLY A 390 14.54 3.91 -13.89
N LEU A 391 15.23 4.68 -14.73
CA LEU A 391 15.69 4.25 -16.06
C LEU A 391 16.73 3.13 -16.02
N ALA A 392 17.37 2.89 -14.86
CA ALA A 392 18.39 1.86 -14.71
C ALA A 392 17.80 0.46 -14.45
N THR A 393 16.49 0.36 -14.18
CA THR A 393 15.84 -0.89 -13.76
C THR A 393 16.01 -2.01 -14.76
N ARG A 394 15.73 -1.77 -16.05
CA ARG A 394 15.86 -2.78 -17.11
C ARG A 394 17.31 -3.26 -17.28
N ALA A 395 18.29 -2.37 -17.15
CA ALA A 395 19.71 -2.72 -17.20
C ALA A 395 20.12 -3.60 -16.01
N SER A 396 19.65 -3.27 -14.80
CA SER A 396 19.90 -4.08 -13.60
C SER A 396 19.27 -5.47 -13.69
N VAL A 397 18.04 -5.58 -14.21
CA VAL A 397 17.42 -6.88 -14.46
C VAL A 397 18.19 -7.68 -15.52
N ALA A 398 18.74 -7.03 -16.55
CA ALA A 398 19.59 -7.70 -17.57
C ALA A 398 20.91 -8.21 -17.00
N ARG A 399 21.50 -7.46 -16.09
CA ARG A 399 22.74 -7.86 -15.42
C ARG A 399 22.54 -9.06 -14.51
N TRP A 400 21.51 -9.05 -13.67
CA TRP A 400 21.37 -10.03 -12.59
C TRP A 400 20.44 -11.19 -12.91
N GLY A 401 19.44 -10.99 -13.78
CA GLY A 401 18.44 -12.00 -14.11
C GLY A 401 17.37 -12.19 -13.02
N TRP A 402 16.20 -12.66 -13.42
CA TRP A 402 15.03 -12.74 -12.53
C TRP A 402 15.23 -13.67 -11.34
N SER A 403 15.72 -14.88 -11.56
CA SER A 403 15.80 -15.91 -10.52
C SER A 403 16.77 -15.52 -9.40
N ASP A 404 17.92 -14.93 -9.74
CA ASP A 404 18.89 -14.44 -8.76
C ASP A 404 18.34 -13.22 -7.99
N LEU A 405 17.64 -12.30 -8.68
CA LEU A 405 16.95 -11.19 -8.02
C LEU A 405 15.86 -11.67 -7.05
N PHE A 406 14.98 -12.59 -7.46
CA PHE A 406 13.95 -13.14 -6.57
C PHE A 406 14.55 -13.89 -5.39
N TYR A 407 15.59 -14.70 -5.63
CA TYR A 407 16.30 -15.40 -4.57
C TYR A 407 16.94 -14.44 -3.57
N SER A 408 17.66 -13.43 -4.05
CA SER A 408 18.26 -12.40 -3.19
C SER A 408 17.20 -11.62 -2.42
N PHE A 409 16.14 -11.14 -3.07
CA PHE A 409 15.08 -10.42 -2.37
C PHE A 409 14.33 -11.31 -1.38
N GLY A 410 14.23 -12.62 -1.65
CA GLY A 410 13.70 -13.60 -0.72
C GLY A 410 14.57 -13.82 0.52
N ARG A 411 15.86 -13.51 0.46
CA ARG A 411 16.84 -13.68 1.55
C ARG A 411 17.18 -12.39 2.29
N LEU A 412 17.25 -11.27 1.60
CA LEU A 412 17.57 -9.98 2.19
C LEU A 412 16.43 -9.51 3.08
N ASN A 413 16.74 -9.00 4.27
CA ASN A 413 15.75 -8.32 5.11
C ASN A 413 15.52 -6.87 4.63
N PRO A 414 14.28 -6.36 4.64
CA PRO A 414 14.04 -4.94 4.49
C PRO A 414 14.43 -4.21 5.78
N GLY A 415 14.43 -2.88 5.78
CA GLY A 415 14.67 -2.11 7.00
C GLY A 415 13.48 -2.14 7.97
N ASP A 416 13.75 -2.02 9.26
CA ASP A 416 12.73 -1.88 10.29
C ASP A 416 12.04 -0.50 10.23
N ILE A 417 10.74 -0.45 10.48
CA ILE A 417 9.95 0.79 10.40
C ILE A 417 10.07 1.51 11.75
N THR A 418 11.14 2.30 11.89
CA THR A 418 11.48 3.02 13.11
C THR A 418 12.27 4.29 12.79
N LEU A 419 12.43 5.17 13.79
CA LEU A 419 13.30 6.34 13.68
C LEU A 419 14.76 5.92 13.46
N HIS A 420 15.50 6.81 12.83
CA HIS A 420 16.86 6.63 12.38
C HIS A 420 17.07 5.40 11.49
N ASN A 421 16.18 5.19 10.51
CA ASN A 421 16.31 4.08 9.55
C ASN A 421 15.81 4.39 8.14
N HIS A 422 15.46 5.65 7.86
CA HIS A 422 15.08 6.09 6.53
C HIS A 422 16.31 6.09 5.60
N PRO A 423 16.23 5.51 4.39
CA PRO A 423 17.41 5.27 3.56
C PRO A 423 18.00 6.57 3.01
N ASP A 424 19.33 6.64 2.95
CA ASP A 424 20.03 7.81 2.40
C ASP A 424 19.78 7.95 0.90
N GLY A 425 19.63 6.84 0.17
CA GLY A 425 19.24 6.85 -1.24
C GLY A 425 17.87 7.51 -1.50
N LEU A 426 16.97 7.54 -0.50
CA LEU A 426 15.67 8.23 -0.60
C LEU A 426 15.72 9.68 -0.10
N ARG A 427 16.69 10.00 0.77
CA ARG A 427 16.96 11.39 1.20
C ARG A 427 17.75 12.19 0.16
N ALA A 428 18.39 11.50 -0.78
CA ALA A 428 19.10 12.06 -1.93
C ALA A 428 18.56 11.45 -3.24
N LEU A 429 17.23 11.36 -3.36
CA LEU A 429 16.58 10.70 -4.48
C LEU A 429 16.67 11.55 -5.75
N ARG A 430 17.24 11.00 -6.82
CA ARG A 430 17.08 11.53 -8.18
C ARG A 430 15.92 10.84 -8.86
N ARG A 431 14.86 11.61 -9.14
CA ARG A 431 13.71 11.12 -9.91
C ARG A 431 14.04 11.06 -11.40
N VAL A 432 13.23 10.33 -12.16
CA VAL A 432 13.36 10.23 -13.63
C VAL A 432 13.20 11.61 -14.31
N THR A 433 12.46 12.53 -13.69
CA THR A 433 12.33 13.92 -14.12
C THR A 433 13.60 14.76 -13.95
N GLY A 434 14.64 14.23 -13.30
CA GLY A 434 15.85 14.96 -12.91
C GLY A 434 15.72 15.72 -11.58
N GLU A 435 14.53 15.76 -10.98
CA GLU A 435 14.29 16.39 -9.68
C GLU A 435 15.09 15.68 -8.57
N PHE A 436 15.76 16.47 -7.72
CA PHE A 436 16.50 15.99 -6.57
C PHE A 436 15.67 16.21 -5.30
N VAL A 437 15.34 15.12 -4.60
CA VAL A 437 14.31 15.11 -3.56
C VAL A 437 14.84 14.44 -2.29
N ASP A 438 14.60 15.09 -1.15
CA ASP A 438 14.66 14.44 0.15
C ASP A 438 13.27 13.92 0.50
N LEU A 439 13.05 12.61 0.32
CA LEU A 439 11.74 12.01 0.53
C LEU A 439 11.30 12.07 2.00
N GLY A 440 12.23 12.07 2.96
CA GLY A 440 11.91 12.23 4.37
C GLY A 440 11.36 13.63 4.66
N THR A 441 11.95 14.65 4.05
CA THR A 441 11.45 16.04 4.13
C THR A 441 10.07 16.17 3.48
N VAL A 442 9.90 15.59 2.28
CA VAL A 442 8.61 15.61 1.57
C VAL A 442 7.52 14.90 2.36
N ASP A 443 7.79 13.71 2.91
CA ASP A 443 6.80 12.93 3.66
C ASP A 443 6.23 13.72 4.86
N VAL A 444 7.11 14.36 5.64
CA VAL A 444 6.73 15.23 6.77
C VAL A 444 5.87 16.39 6.29
N LEU A 445 6.31 17.07 5.23
CA LEU A 445 5.62 18.23 4.69
C LEU A 445 4.24 17.86 4.12
N ARG A 446 4.10 16.69 3.49
CA ARG A 446 2.83 16.24 2.89
C ARG A 446 1.74 15.97 3.91
N ASP A 447 2.08 15.38 5.05
CA ASP A 447 1.08 15.15 6.10
C ASP A 447 0.55 16.49 6.63
N ARG A 448 1.45 17.46 6.86
CA ARG A 448 1.09 18.82 7.28
C ARG A 448 0.28 19.58 6.22
N GLU A 449 0.70 19.50 4.95
CA GLU A 449 0.07 20.18 3.80
C GLU A 449 -1.33 19.64 3.54
N ARG A 450 -1.53 18.33 3.71
CA ARG A 450 -2.83 17.68 3.46
C ARG A 450 -3.73 17.70 4.67
N GLY A 451 -3.34 18.39 5.74
CA GLY A 451 -4.12 18.52 6.96
C GLY A 451 -4.34 17.18 7.67
N VAL A 452 -3.35 16.29 7.68
CA VAL A 452 -3.37 15.16 8.61
C VAL A 452 -2.95 15.70 9.99
N PRO A 453 -3.74 15.48 11.07
CA PRO A 453 -3.38 16.00 12.38
C PRO A 453 -2.02 15.50 12.85
N ARG A 454 -1.38 16.23 13.77
CA ARG A 454 -0.16 15.79 14.47
C ARG A 454 -0.43 14.55 15.34
N TYR A 455 0.63 13.86 15.73
CA TYR A 455 0.57 12.49 16.23
C TYR A 455 -0.37 12.31 17.44
N THR A 456 -0.30 13.21 18.42
CA THR A 456 -1.11 13.15 19.65
C THR A 456 -2.61 13.24 19.35
N ALA A 457 -3.01 14.18 18.49
CA ALA A 457 -4.40 14.34 18.06
C ALA A 457 -4.84 13.19 17.12
N PHE A 458 -3.97 12.76 16.22
CA PHE A 458 -4.22 11.62 15.34
C PHE A 458 -4.47 10.33 16.13
N ARG A 459 -3.64 10.08 17.15
CA ARG A 459 -3.75 8.96 18.07
C ARG A 459 -5.09 8.97 18.82
N GLU A 460 -5.51 10.13 19.30
CA GLU A 460 -6.82 10.32 19.94
C GLU A 460 -7.97 10.02 18.99
N ALA A 461 -7.90 10.55 17.76
CA ALA A 461 -8.89 10.27 16.72
C ALA A 461 -9.00 8.78 16.38
N MET A 462 -7.94 8.00 16.58
CA MET A 462 -7.93 6.53 16.42
C MET A 462 -8.28 5.78 17.72
N HIS A 463 -8.99 6.40 18.67
CA HIS A 463 -9.47 5.78 19.92
C HIS A 463 -8.35 5.26 20.83
N ARG A 464 -7.18 5.89 20.80
CA ARG A 464 -6.08 5.67 21.76
C ARG A 464 -5.95 6.92 22.63
N ARG A 465 -5.50 6.76 23.88
CA ARG A 465 -5.22 7.94 24.70
C ARG A 465 -4.07 8.76 24.11
N PRO A 466 -4.14 10.10 24.13
CA PRO A 466 -2.99 10.95 23.85
C PRO A 466 -1.78 10.54 24.69
N VAL A 467 -0.58 10.69 24.15
CA VAL A 467 0.66 10.52 24.92
C VAL A 467 0.88 11.74 25.82
N GLY A 468 1.33 11.50 27.07
CA GLY A 468 1.53 12.55 28.07
C GLY A 468 2.96 13.08 28.17
N SER A 469 3.96 12.36 27.66
CA SER A 469 5.36 12.80 27.61
C SER A 469 6.12 12.14 26.46
N PHE A 470 7.31 12.65 26.15
CA PHE A 470 8.20 12.03 25.16
C PHE A 470 8.69 10.65 25.62
N GLU A 471 8.92 10.43 26.92
CA GLU A 471 9.29 9.12 27.46
C GLU A 471 8.16 8.09 27.31
N GLU A 472 6.90 8.51 27.44
CA GLU A 472 5.76 7.63 27.13
C GLU A 472 5.73 7.28 25.64
N LEU A 473 5.95 8.28 24.77
CA LEU A 473 5.98 8.10 23.31
C LEU A 473 7.04 7.10 22.87
N THR A 474 8.21 7.09 23.49
CA THR A 474 9.33 6.20 23.14
C THR A 474 9.35 4.89 23.93
N GLY A 475 8.36 4.67 24.81
CA GLY A 475 8.32 3.47 25.65
C GLY A 475 9.41 3.39 26.71
N GLY A 476 9.93 4.54 27.15
CA GLY A 476 10.95 4.66 28.19
C GLY A 476 12.38 4.81 27.65
N ASP A 477 12.58 4.93 26.34
CA ASP A 477 13.88 5.32 25.78
C ASP A 477 14.13 6.82 26.03
N ALA A 478 14.91 7.11 27.07
CA ALA A 478 15.23 8.47 27.49
C ALA A 478 16.12 9.22 26.47
N GLY A 479 16.96 8.50 25.70
CA GLY A 479 17.82 9.12 24.70
C GLY A 479 16.99 9.62 23.51
N LEU A 480 16.13 8.74 22.98
CA LEU A 480 15.20 9.11 21.91
C LEU A 480 14.19 10.17 22.37
N ALA A 481 13.73 10.10 23.62
CA ALA A 481 12.83 11.11 24.18
C ALA A 481 13.47 12.49 24.24
N ALA A 482 14.75 12.58 24.63
CA ALA A 482 15.49 13.83 24.66
C ALA A 482 15.70 14.40 23.24
N GLU A 483 16.03 13.55 22.27
CA GLU A 483 16.21 13.99 20.88
C GLU A 483 14.89 14.50 20.26
N LEU A 484 13.78 13.80 20.50
CA LEU A 484 12.45 14.27 20.09
C LEU A 484 12.10 15.59 20.78
N ALA A 485 12.38 15.72 22.08
CA ALA A 485 12.14 16.96 22.81
C ALA A 485 12.99 18.12 22.27
N GLU A 486 14.22 17.86 21.81
CA GLU A 486 15.08 18.86 21.19
C GLU A 486 14.52 19.32 19.83
N VAL A 487 14.26 18.38 18.91
CA VAL A 487 13.77 18.70 17.55
C VAL A 487 12.40 19.37 17.56
N TYR A 488 11.55 19.05 18.54
CA TYR A 488 10.21 19.63 18.67
C TYR A 488 10.11 20.74 19.72
N ASP A 489 11.21 21.32 20.20
CA ASP A 489 11.21 22.40 21.20
C ASP A 489 10.38 22.08 22.47
N GLY A 490 10.38 20.82 22.90
CA GLY A 490 9.59 20.30 24.02
C GLY A 490 8.08 20.23 23.74
N ARG A 491 7.63 20.51 22.52
CA ARG A 491 6.22 20.55 22.12
C ARG A 491 5.72 19.18 21.64
N LEU A 492 5.27 18.36 22.58
CA LEU A 492 4.70 17.04 22.29
C LEU A 492 3.48 17.08 21.34
N ASP A 493 2.72 18.18 21.36
CA ASP A 493 1.57 18.43 20.47
C ASP A 493 1.97 18.70 19.01
N ARG A 494 3.26 18.94 18.74
CA ARG A 494 3.80 19.24 17.41
C ARG A 494 4.47 18.05 16.72
N VAL A 495 4.60 16.91 17.42
CA VAL A 495 5.20 15.70 16.86
C VAL A 495 4.45 15.26 15.60
N ASP A 496 5.16 15.13 14.48
CA ASP A 496 4.60 14.69 13.22
C ASP A 496 4.02 13.27 13.34
N THR A 497 2.88 13.03 12.69
CA THR A 497 2.19 11.72 12.77
C THR A 497 3.08 10.57 12.33
N MET A 498 3.80 10.70 11.21
CA MET A 498 4.78 9.70 10.79
C MET A 498 5.87 9.46 11.84
N VAL A 499 6.44 10.53 12.41
CA VAL A 499 7.51 10.43 13.42
C VAL A 499 7.01 9.74 14.69
N GLY A 500 5.85 10.16 15.19
CA GLY A 500 5.26 9.54 16.38
C GLY A 500 4.91 8.06 16.15
N MET A 501 4.42 7.69 14.96
CA MET A 501 4.19 6.29 14.61
C MET A 501 5.48 5.45 14.55
N TYR A 502 6.62 6.04 14.17
CA TYR A 502 7.91 5.35 14.15
C TYR A 502 8.57 5.26 15.53
N ALA A 503 8.29 6.22 16.42
CA ALA A 503 8.75 6.22 17.81
C ALA A 503 7.92 5.30 18.72
N GLU A 504 6.63 5.10 18.39
CA GLU A 504 5.68 4.36 19.24
C GLU A 504 6.11 2.91 19.49
N PRO A 505 6.10 2.44 20.76
CA PRO A 505 6.24 1.03 21.10
C PRO A 505 5.21 0.15 20.39
N ARG A 506 5.72 -0.84 19.69
CA ARG A 506 4.91 -1.73 18.84
C ARG A 506 4.38 -2.92 19.62
N PRO A 507 3.16 -3.41 19.33
CA PRO A 507 2.72 -4.72 19.80
C PRO A 507 3.74 -5.81 19.40
N PRO A 508 3.92 -6.87 20.22
CA PRO A 508 4.86 -7.94 19.88
C PRO A 508 4.59 -8.56 18.51
N GLY A 509 5.62 -8.58 17.66
CA GLY A 509 5.57 -9.14 16.31
C GLY A 509 5.03 -8.19 15.24
N PHE A 510 4.77 -6.93 15.55
CA PHE A 510 4.35 -5.92 14.57
C PHE A 510 5.54 -5.18 13.97
N ALA A 511 5.45 -4.88 12.67
CA ALA A 511 6.39 -4.03 11.98
C ALA A 511 6.15 -2.54 12.24
N PHE A 512 4.91 -2.11 12.47
CA PHE A 512 4.51 -0.72 12.69
C PHE A 512 3.64 -0.54 13.95
N SER A 513 3.37 0.71 14.32
CA SER A 513 2.64 1.10 15.53
C SER A 513 1.21 0.57 15.61
N ASP A 514 0.66 0.46 16.83
CA ASP A 514 -0.77 0.16 16.99
C ASP A 514 -1.62 1.34 16.48
N THR A 515 -1.11 2.57 16.49
CA THR A 515 -1.84 3.72 15.93
C THR A 515 -2.08 3.55 14.42
N ALA A 516 -1.05 3.20 13.65
CA ALA A 516 -1.20 2.87 12.23
C ALA A 516 -2.10 1.63 12.02
N PHE A 517 -1.95 0.62 12.88
CA PHE A 517 -2.75 -0.61 12.78
C PHE A 517 -4.26 -0.34 12.87
N ARG A 518 -4.70 0.65 13.64
CA ARG A 518 -6.13 0.98 13.76
C ARG A 518 -6.74 1.50 12.46
N VAL A 519 -6.01 2.32 11.71
CA VAL A 519 -6.39 2.70 10.34
C VAL A 519 -6.49 1.43 9.46
N PHE A 520 -5.57 0.48 9.60
CA PHE A 520 -5.63 -0.78 8.84
C PHE A 520 -6.79 -1.70 9.26
N VAL A 521 -7.14 -1.77 10.55
CA VAL A 521 -8.32 -2.51 11.03
C VAL A 521 -9.59 -2.04 10.31
N LEU A 522 -9.72 -0.73 10.14
CA LEU A 522 -10.82 -0.11 9.41
C LEU A 522 -10.68 -0.36 7.89
N MET A 523 -9.62 0.19 7.28
CA MET A 523 -9.52 0.33 5.84
C MET A 523 -9.22 -0.99 5.11
N ALA A 524 -8.47 -1.92 5.71
CA ALA A 524 -8.18 -3.21 5.06
C ALA A 524 -9.45 -4.06 4.91
N SER A 525 -10.30 -4.10 5.94
CA SER A 525 -11.60 -4.79 5.84
C SER A 525 -12.55 -4.06 4.89
N ARG A 526 -12.52 -2.72 4.88
CA ARG A 526 -13.33 -1.87 4.02
C ARG A 526 -13.06 -2.09 2.52
N ARG A 527 -11.79 -2.20 2.11
CA ARG A 527 -11.43 -2.49 0.71
C ARG A 527 -12.06 -3.77 0.16
N LEU A 528 -12.28 -4.77 1.02
CA LEU A 528 -12.97 -6.01 0.63
C LEU A 528 -14.49 -5.86 0.73
N LYS A 529 -14.99 -5.27 1.82
CA LYS A 529 -16.42 -5.21 2.15
C LYS A 529 -17.22 -4.24 1.27
N SER A 530 -16.55 -3.20 0.76
CA SER A 530 -17.15 -2.20 -0.11
C SER A 530 -17.09 -2.54 -1.60
N ASP A 531 -16.40 -3.60 -2.01
CA ASP A 531 -16.23 -3.93 -3.43
C ASP A 531 -17.14 -5.10 -3.81
N ARG A 532 -18.08 -4.89 -4.74
CA ARG A 532 -19.02 -5.93 -5.20
C ARG A 532 -18.31 -7.18 -5.70
N PHE A 533 -17.13 -7.05 -6.32
CA PHE A 533 -16.40 -8.20 -6.86
C PHE A 533 -15.73 -9.05 -5.78
N PHE A 534 -15.60 -8.56 -4.56
CA PHE A 534 -15.27 -9.36 -3.37
C PHE A 534 -16.50 -9.77 -2.56
N THR A 535 -17.65 -9.18 -2.84
CA THR A 535 -18.90 -9.39 -2.11
C THR A 535 -19.95 -10.02 -3.03
N ASP A 536 -20.98 -9.29 -3.44
CA ASP A 536 -22.16 -9.85 -4.15
C ASP A 536 -21.82 -10.58 -5.46
N ASP A 537 -20.76 -10.14 -6.16
CA ASP A 537 -20.29 -10.68 -7.42
C ASP A 537 -19.09 -11.66 -7.28
N TYR A 538 -18.68 -12.00 -6.05
CA TYR A 538 -17.68 -13.06 -5.81
C TYR A 538 -18.31 -14.46 -5.97
N ARG A 539 -18.66 -14.81 -7.22
CA ARG A 539 -19.40 -16.04 -7.57
C ARG A 539 -19.02 -16.58 -8.96
N PRO A 540 -19.24 -17.87 -9.23
CA PRO A 540 -18.82 -18.51 -10.49
C PRO A 540 -19.40 -17.86 -11.76
N GLU A 541 -20.57 -17.24 -11.69
CA GLU A 541 -21.21 -16.58 -12.84
C GLU A 541 -20.42 -15.37 -13.34
N VAL A 542 -19.62 -14.75 -12.45
CA VAL A 542 -18.80 -13.57 -12.74
C VAL A 542 -17.33 -13.97 -12.92
N TYR A 543 -16.82 -14.83 -12.03
CA TYR A 543 -15.41 -15.22 -12.00
C TYR A 543 -15.06 -16.46 -12.82
N THR A 544 -16.06 -17.24 -13.28
CA THR A 544 -15.96 -18.67 -13.63
C THR A 544 -15.65 -19.59 -12.44
N ALA A 545 -16.00 -20.88 -12.57
CA ALA A 545 -15.62 -21.88 -11.57
C ALA A 545 -14.10 -22.07 -11.53
N GLU A 546 -13.47 -22.05 -12.70
CA GLU A 546 -12.02 -22.16 -12.88
C GLU A 546 -11.27 -20.97 -12.25
N GLY A 547 -11.81 -19.77 -12.43
CA GLY A 547 -11.25 -18.56 -11.85
C GLY A 547 -11.31 -18.56 -10.31
N LEU A 548 -12.44 -18.94 -9.71
CA LEU A 548 -12.52 -19.09 -8.25
C LEU A 548 -11.64 -20.21 -7.72
N GLU A 549 -11.53 -21.34 -8.42
CA GLU A 549 -10.59 -22.42 -8.08
C GLU A 549 -9.13 -21.91 -8.11
N TRP A 550 -8.79 -21.08 -9.10
CA TRP A 550 -7.48 -20.44 -9.18
C TRP A 550 -7.21 -19.53 -7.99
N VAL A 551 -8.16 -18.67 -7.61
CA VAL A 551 -8.04 -17.81 -6.43
C VAL A 551 -7.84 -18.66 -5.17
N ASP A 552 -8.62 -19.72 -4.99
CA ASP A 552 -8.58 -20.55 -3.78
C ASP A 552 -7.25 -21.29 -3.60
N ARG A 553 -6.63 -21.75 -4.69
CA ARG A 553 -5.37 -22.51 -4.64
C ARG A 553 -4.10 -21.68 -4.73
N THR A 554 -4.21 -20.42 -5.12
CA THR A 554 -3.01 -19.60 -5.37
C THR A 554 -2.65 -18.77 -4.14
N GLY A 555 -1.39 -18.87 -3.72
CA GLY A 555 -0.69 -17.98 -2.81
C GLY A 555 0.59 -17.45 -3.46
N MET A 556 1.39 -16.65 -2.75
CA MET A 556 2.60 -16.04 -3.33
C MET A 556 3.64 -17.11 -3.73
N ARG A 557 3.72 -18.20 -2.94
CA ARG A 557 4.56 -19.36 -3.27
C ARG A 557 4.16 -19.98 -4.61
N GLU A 558 2.86 -20.21 -4.82
CA GLU A 558 2.36 -20.81 -6.06
C GLU A 558 2.61 -19.91 -7.26
N VAL A 559 2.42 -18.59 -7.13
CA VAL A 559 2.74 -17.63 -8.20
C VAL A 559 4.23 -17.69 -8.53
N LEU A 560 5.11 -17.61 -7.53
CA LEU A 560 6.57 -17.68 -7.75
C LEU A 560 6.97 -18.97 -8.43
N LEU A 561 6.53 -20.13 -7.94
CA LEU A 561 6.95 -21.43 -8.49
C LEU A 561 6.33 -21.78 -9.84
N ARG A 562 5.20 -21.16 -10.20
CA ARG A 562 4.61 -21.30 -11.54
C ARG A 562 5.49 -20.66 -12.62
N HIS A 563 6.15 -19.55 -12.28
CA HIS A 563 6.94 -18.76 -13.24
C HIS A 563 8.46 -18.88 -13.04
N HIS A 564 8.90 -19.34 -11.86
CA HIS A 564 10.29 -19.55 -11.46
C HIS A 564 10.43 -20.85 -10.63
N PRO A 565 10.15 -22.03 -11.21
CA PRO A 565 10.18 -23.32 -10.51
C PRO A 565 11.55 -23.64 -9.89
N GLU A 566 12.63 -23.09 -10.44
CA GLU A 566 14.00 -23.21 -9.93
C GLU A 566 14.19 -22.64 -8.52
N LEU A 567 13.26 -21.81 -8.02
CA LEU A 567 13.27 -21.27 -6.65
C LEU A 567 12.71 -22.24 -5.60
N ALA A 568 12.18 -23.40 -6.01
CA ALA A 568 11.59 -24.39 -5.10
C ALA A 568 12.51 -24.78 -3.92
N PRO A 569 13.84 -24.99 -4.10
CA PRO A 569 14.73 -25.30 -2.99
C PRO A 569 14.81 -24.17 -1.95
N ALA A 570 14.91 -22.91 -2.38
CA ALA A 570 14.98 -21.75 -1.48
C ALA A 570 13.69 -21.55 -0.67
N LEU A 571 12.54 -21.92 -1.25
CA LEU A 571 11.23 -21.81 -0.63
C LEU A 571 10.85 -23.02 0.23
N ALA A 572 11.59 -24.14 0.20
CA ALA A 572 11.17 -25.40 0.83
C ALA A 572 10.85 -25.27 2.34
N GLY A 573 11.60 -24.44 3.08
CA GLY A 573 11.37 -24.18 4.51
C GLY A 573 10.46 -22.99 4.82
N ALA A 574 10.10 -22.17 3.83
CA ALA A 574 9.34 -20.94 4.04
C ALA A 574 7.84 -21.24 4.14
N LYS A 575 7.27 -21.06 5.34
CA LYS A 575 5.80 -21.16 5.56
C LYS A 575 5.01 -20.00 4.95
N ASN A 576 5.69 -18.92 4.61
CA ASN A 576 5.14 -17.71 4.00
C ASN A 576 6.24 -17.13 3.09
N ALA A 577 5.89 -16.78 1.86
CA ALA A 577 6.87 -16.32 0.88
C ALA A 577 7.52 -14.96 1.23
N PHE A 578 6.93 -14.21 2.16
CA PHE A 578 7.46 -12.94 2.68
C PHE A 578 8.36 -13.09 3.91
N ALA A 579 8.51 -14.31 4.45
CA ALA A 579 9.52 -14.59 5.46
C ALA A 579 10.88 -14.87 4.79
N PRO A 580 12.03 -14.67 5.47
CA PRO A 580 13.34 -14.98 4.91
C PRO A 580 13.46 -16.42 4.40
N TRP A 581 13.97 -16.57 3.19
CA TRP A 581 14.16 -17.86 2.53
C TRP A 581 15.44 -18.56 3.00
N THR A 582 15.47 -19.87 2.86
CA THR A 582 16.66 -20.67 3.18
C THR A 582 17.72 -20.54 2.09
N SER A 583 18.99 -20.49 2.49
CA SER A 583 20.10 -20.57 1.55
C SER A 583 20.10 -21.93 0.87
N VAL A 584 20.22 -21.94 -0.45
CA VAL A 584 20.58 -23.14 -1.22
C VAL A 584 22.08 -23.32 -1.02
N ARG A 585 22.48 -24.30 -0.20
CA ARG A 585 23.87 -24.74 -0.02
C ARG A 585 23.93 -26.24 -0.23
#